data_AF-A0A939DP25-F1
#
_entry.id   AF-A0A939DP25-F1
#
_cell.length_a   1.000
_cell.length_b   1.000
_cell.length_c   1.000
_cell.angle_alpha   90.00
_cell.angle_beta   90.00
_cell.angle_gamma   90.00
#
_symmetry.space_group_name_H-M   'P 1'
#
loop_
_entity.id
_entity.type
_entity.pdbx_description
1 polymer ?
#
loop_
_entity_poly.entity_id
_entity_poly.type
_entity_poly.pdbx_seq_one_letter_code
_entity_poly.pdbx_strand_id
1 'polypeptide(L)'
;MKIRSPFKKMAVAMSMAALLVAAFLIHALAGLGASPIVFADPPSLVQQHAMTLSDTGQAIAADIPDRLNKGDASSGAKKITEDIAAEKALVHRVFFDGESPDLLFQLFAHPDKSQRVKIAAAFSAINVEFTHDEESGFPKKREAFWKDAEGHLANMRNALFEALITSAEENTVNQIPYTLAWMPGQGQETVEVLAWAAKHHPNWWIRRFSVFFVAEFGQNEPLAEAILSSQTHDPDYRVRREVLDQRMSKILGS
;
A
#
# COMPACT_ATOMS: atom_id res chain seq x y z
N MET A 1 16.20 -22.31 52.68
CA MET A 1 17.47 -21.73 52.16
C MET A 1 17.15 -20.42 51.43
N LYS A 2 17.45 -19.24 52.00
CA LYS A 2 17.22 -17.94 51.34
C LYS A 2 18.34 -17.71 50.32
N ILE A 3 18.04 -17.87 49.03
CA ILE A 3 18.99 -17.55 47.95
C ILE A 3 19.38 -16.07 48.08
N ARG A 4 20.68 -15.79 48.27
CA ARG A 4 21.23 -14.44 48.43
C ARG A 4 20.93 -13.59 47.18
N SER A 5 20.42 -12.37 47.41
CA SER A 5 20.07 -11.34 46.41
C SER A 5 20.96 -11.26 45.15
N PRO A 6 22.31 -11.28 45.23
CA PRO A 6 23.17 -11.18 44.03
C PRO A 6 23.05 -12.38 43.08
N PHE A 7 22.84 -13.59 43.59
CA PHE A 7 22.72 -14.79 42.73
C PHE A 7 21.43 -14.76 41.91
N LYS A 8 20.34 -14.26 42.51
CA LYS A 8 19.08 -14.02 41.78
C LYS A 8 19.25 -12.98 40.68
N LYS A 9 19.93 -11.87 40.96
CA LYS A 9 20.20 -10.81 39.96
C LYS A 9 21.06 -11.33 38.81
N MET A 10 22.08 -12.14 39.10
CA MET A 10 22.94 -12.74 38.08
C MET A 10 22.19 -13.74 37.20
N ALA A 11 21.32 -14.58 37.80
CA ALA A 11 20.47 -15.50 37.04
C ALA A 11 19.50 -14.75 36.11
N VAL A 12 18.85 -13.68 36.59
CA VAL A 12 17.98 -12.83 35.76
C VAL A 12 18.76 -12.20 34.60
N ALA A 13 19.94 -11.64 34.87
CA ALA A 13 20.77 -11.02 33.84
C ALA A 13 21.22 -12.03 32.75
N MET A 14 21.62 -13.25 33.14
CA MET A 14 21.96 -14.30 32.19
C MET A 14 20.76 -14.74 31.36
N SER A 15 19.57 -14.87 31.96
CA SER A 15 18.35 -15.19 31.21
C SER A 15 17.98 -14.11 30.20
N MET A 16 18.09 -12.83 30.57
CA MET A 16 17.86 -11.72 29.65
C MET A 16 18.87 -11.71 28.50
N ALA A 17 20.16 -11.92 28.80
CA ALA A 17 21.20 -12.00 27.77
C ALA A 17 20.96 -13.17 26.81
N ALA A 18 20.59 -14.34 27.33
CA ALA A 18 20.27 -15.52 26.51
C ALA A 18 19.06 -15.28 25.60
N LEU A 19 18.00 -14.63 26.10
CA LEU A 19 16.83 -14.26 25.30
C LEU A 19 17.19 -13.27 24.18
N LEU A 20 18.02 -12.27 24.47
CA LEU A 20 18.49 -11.31 23.47
C LEU A 20 19.34 -11.99 22.39
N VAL A 21 20.26 -12.88 22.78
CA VAL A 21 21.09 -13.64 21.84
C VAL A 21 20.21 -14.57 20.99
N ALA A 22 19.25 -15.27 21.58
CA ALA A 22 18.32 -16.13 20.84
C ALA A 22 17.48 -15.32 19.84
N ALA A 23 16.92 -14.18 20.26
CA ALA A 23 16.17 -13.29 19.37
C ALA A 23 17.05 -12.76 18.22
N PHE A 24 18.28 -12.34 18.52
CA PHE A 24 19.23 -11.89 17.52
C PHE A 24 19.58 -13.01 16.52
N LEU A 25 19.88 -14.22 17.00
CA LEU A 25 20.21 -15.35 16.14
C LEU A 25 19.04 -15.77 15.26
N ILE A 26 17.82 -15.83 15.80
CA ILE A 26 16.60 -16.11 15.00
C ILE A 26 16.49 -15.08 13.88
N HIS A 27 16.73 -13.80 14.16
CA HIS A 27 16.58 -12.74 13.17
C HIS A 27 17.72 -12.71 12.13
N ALA A 28 18.96 -12.88 12.59
CA ALA A 28 20.15 -12.91 11.73
C ALA A 28 20.15 -14.14 10.81
N LEU A 29 19.69 -15.29 11.32
CA LEU A 29 19.61 -16.54 10.57
C LEU A 29 18.30 -16.68 9.78
N ALA A 30 17.26 -15.87 10.04
CA ALA A 30 16.01 -15.92 9.30
C ALA A 30 16.20 -15.71 7.79
N GLY A 31 17.24 -14.97 7.39
CA GLY A 31 17.61 -14.81 5.97
C GLY A 31 18.10 -16.09 5.31
N LEU A 32 18.60 -17.08 6.06
CA LEU A 32 18.97 -18.41 5.53
C LEU A 32 17.73 -19.26 5.20
N GLY A 33 16.61 -18.99 5.87
CA GLY A 33 15.30 -19.58 5.59
C GLY A 33 14.40 -18.66 4.78
N ALA A 34 14.96 -17.71 4.03
CA ALA A 34 14.17 -16.80 3.22
C ALA A 34 13.36 -17.55 2.15
N SER A 35 12.08 -17.23 2.06
CA SER A 35 11.19 -17.78 1.03
C SER A 35 11.14 -16.85 -0.18
N PRO A 36 11.07 -17.37 -1.41
CA PRO A 36 10.82 -16.53 -2.57
C PRO A 36 9.45 -15.87 -2.46
N ILE A 37 9.33 -14.63 -2.96
CA ILE A 37 8.03 -13.99 -3.10
C ILE A 37 7.31 -14.63 -4.27
N VAL A 38 6.11 -15.14 -4.00
CA VAL A 38 5.23 -15.77 -4.99
C VAL A 38 3.99 -14.92 -5.12
N PHE A 39 3.67 -14.52 -6.34
CA PHE A 39 2.41 -13.85 -6.65
C PHE A 39 1.24 -14.81 -6.35
N ALA A 40 0.18 -14.28 -5.77
CA ALA A 40 -1.06 -15.01 -5.52
C ALA A 40 -2.24 -14.16 -5.95
N ASP A 41 -3.38 -14.80 -6.22
CA ASP A 41 -4.58 -14.07 -6.59
C ASP A 41 -4.96 -13.03 -5.51
N PRO A 42 -5.35 -11.80 -5.90
CA PRO A 42 -5.72 -10.76 -4.96
C PRO A 42 -7.06 -11.06 -4.26
N PRO A 43 -7.40 -10.33 -3.18
CA PRO A 43 -8.71 -10.44 -2.54
C PRO A 43 -9.86 -10.26 -3.54
N SER A 44 -10.89 -11.11 -3.43
CA SER A 44 -12.01 -11.15 -4.39
C SER A 44 -12.82 -9.86 -4.46
N LEU A 45 -12.78 -9.03 -3.41
CA LEU A 45 -13.44 -7.72 -3.36
C LEU A 45 -13.04 -6.81 -4.53
N VAL A 46 -11.79 -6.89 -5.00
CA VAL A 46 -11.30 -6.05 -6.10
C VAL A 46 -11.99 -6.43 -7.41
N GLN A 47 -12.17 -7.74 -7.63
CA GLN A 47 -12.87 -8.25 -8.80
C GLN A 47 -14.37 -7.96 -8.75
N GLN A 48 -15.00 -8.07 -7.58
CA GLN A 48 -16.43 -7.78 -7.39
C GLN A 48 -16.77 -6.32 -7.71
N HIS A 49 -15.89 -5.38 -7.33
CA HIS A 49 -16.08 -3.97 -7.66
C HIS A 49 -15.97 -3.72 -9.17
N ALA A 50 -14.97 -4.31 -9.84
CA ALA A 50 -14.80 -4.18 -11.29
C ALA A 50 -16.01 -4.71 -12.09
N MET A 51 -16.65 -5.79 -11.62
CA MET A 51 -17.90 -6.29 -12.20
C MET A 51 -19.03 -5.26 -12.07
N THR A 52 -19.20 -4.66 -10.89
CA THR A 52 -20.23 -3.64 -10.63
C THR A 52 -20.09 -2.41 -11.54
N LEU A 53 -18.86 -1.95 -11.78
CA LEU A 53 -18.58 -0.83 -12.69
C LEU A 53 -18.84 -1.17 -14.16
N SER A 54 -18.57 -2.41 -14.57
CA SER A 54 -18.79 -2.87 -15.94
C SER A 54 -20.29 -2.90 -16.30
N ASP A 55 -21.13 -3.24 -15.33
CA ASP A 55 -22.60 -3.30 -15.49
C ASP A 55 -23.25 -1.90 -15.53
N THR A 56 -22.59 -0.88 -14.98
CA THR A 56 -23.14 0.48 -14.82
C THR A 56 -22.45 1.56 -15.66
N GLY A 57 -21.25 1.30 -16.18
CA GLY A 57 -20.29 2.32 -16.64
C GLY A 57 -20.33 2.74 -18.11
N GLN A 58 -21.27 2.27 -18.93
CA GLN A 58 -21.28 2.61 -20.38
C GLN A 58 -21.51 4.10 -20.69
N ALA A 59 -22.09 4.89 -19.77
CA ALA A 59 -22.35 6.30 -19.99
C ALA A 59 -21.14 7.23 -19.76
N ILE A 60 -20.09 6.77 -19.05
CA ILE A 60 -18.98 7.63 -18.58
C ILE A 60 -17.92 7.86 -19.66
N ALA A 61 -17.74 6.91 -20.59
CA ALA A 61 -16.64 6.95 -21.56
C ALA A 61 -16.78 8.01 -22.69
N ALA A 62 -17.97 8.64 -22.82
CA ALA A 62 -18.26 9.55 -23.94
C ALA A 62 -17.72 10.98 -23.77
N ASP A 63 -17.39 11.41 -22.55
CA ASP A 63 -17.01 12.80 -22.24
C ASP A 63 -15.50 12.98 -21.89
N ILE A 64 -14.72 11.90 -21.98
CA ILE A 64 -13.30 11.91 -21.63
C ILE A 64 -12.47 12.25 -22.88
N PRO A 65 -11.53 13.23 -22.81
CA PRO A 65 -10.69 13.60 -23.94
C PRO A 65 -9.96 12.40 -24.54
N ASP A 66 -9.90 12.29 -25.87
CA ASP A 66 -9.29 11.15 -26.60
C ASP A 66 -7.89 10.75 -26.11
N ARG A 67 -7.08 11.73 -25.69
CA ARG A 67 -5.73 11.51 -25.16
C ARG A 67 -5.70 10.73 -23.84
N LEU A 68 -6.79 10.76 -23.08
CA LEU A 68 -7.02 10.03 -21.83
C LEU A 68 -7.99 8.86 -22.02
N ASN A 69 -8.68 8.76 -23.15
CA ASN A 69 -9.64 7.69 -23.44
C ASN A 69 -9.01 6.49 -24.18
N LYS A 70 -7.83 6.67 -24.76
CA LYS A 70 -7.09 5.56 -25.38
C LYS A 70 -6.51 4.64 -24.30
N GLY A 71 -7.26 3.59 -23.96
CA GLY A 71 -6.68 2.39 -23.36
C GLY A 71 -5.71 1.84 -24.38
N ASP A 72 -4.40 1.95 -24.12
CA ASP A 72 -3.39 1.51 -25.08
C ASP A 72 -3.50 -0.01 -25.26
N ALA A 73 -4.19 -0.42 -26.32
CA ALA A 73 -4.00 -1.72 -26.98
C ALA A 73 -2.67 -1.73 -27.78
N SER A 74 -1.65 -1.05 -27.27
CA SER A 74 -0.31 -1.02 -27.84
C SER A 74 0.40 -2.31 -27.46
N SER A 75 0.41 -3.23 -28.42
CA SER A 75 1.25 -4.42 -28.46
C SER A 75 2.72 -4.11 -28.11
N GLY A 76 3.09 -4.42 -26.86
CA GLY A 76 4.45 -4.77 -26.44
C GLY A 76 5.50 -3.66 -26.36
N ALA A 77 5.51 -2.86 -25.28
CA ALA A 77 6.77 -2.31 -24.72
C ALA A 77 6.65 -1.67 -23.33
N LYS A 78 5.54 -1.02 -22.98
CA LYS A 78 5.48 -0.16 -21.78
C LYS A 78 4.45 -0.66 -20.76
N LYS A 79 4.88 -0.78 -19.50
CA LYS A 79 4.04 -1.17 -18.36
C LYS A 79 3.04 -0.07 -18.07
N ILE A 80 1.78 -0.42 -17.82
CA ILE A 80 0.68 0.54 -17.63
C ILE A 80 0.99 1.47 -16.45
N THR A 81 1.52 0.92 -15.36
CA THR A 81 1.86 1.69 -14.15
C THR A 81 3.06 2.63 -14.32
N GLU A 82 3.81 2.53 -15.41
CA GLU A 82 4.91 3.45 -15.77
C GLU A 82 4.53 4.43 -16.90
N ASP A 83 3.44 4.17 -17.63
CA ASP A 83 2.93 5.01 -18.71
C ASP A 83 1.83 5.96 -18.25
N ILE A 84 2.19 6.86 -17.33
CA ILE A 84 1.23 7.69 -16.57
C ILE A 84 1.48 9.20 -16.71
N ALA A 85 2.24 9.64 -17.71
CA ALA A 85 2.68 11.02 -17.81
C ALA A 85 1.52 12.01 -18.07
N ALA A 86 0.56 11.62 -18.91
CA ALA A 86 -0.61 12.45 -19.20
C ALA A 86 -1.53 12.58 -17.98
N GLU A 87 -1.69 11.49 -17.23
CA GLU A 87 -2.48 11.39 -16.01
C GLU A 87 -1.82 12.17 -14.87
N LYS A 88 -0.48 12.09 -14.72
CA LYS A 88 0.26 12.92 -13.76
C LYS A 88 0.06 14.40 -14.05
N ALA A 89 0.12 14.80 -15.32
CA ALA A 89 -0.13 16.18 -15.72
C ALA A 89 -1.56 16.61 -15.37
N LEU A 90 -2.57 15.76 -15.60
CA LEU A 90 -3.95 16.05 -15.18
C LEU A 90 -4.07 16.23 -13.66
N VAL A 91 -3.56 15.29 -12.87
CA VAL A 91 -3.61 15.37 -11.40
C VAL A 91 -2.91 16.63 -10.90
N HIS A 92 -1.77 16.99 -11.49
CA HIS A 92 -1.07 18.23 -11.16
C HIS A 92 -1.94 19.46 -11.42
N ARG A 93 -2.59 19.58 -12.60
CA ARG A 93 -3.44 20.74 -12.91
C ARG A 93 -4.64 20.86 -11.96
N VAL A 94 -5.22 19.74 -11.52
CA VAL A 94 -6.29 19.76 -10.51
C VAL A 94 -5.77 20.30 -9.17
N PHE A 95 -4.62 19.84 -8.68
CA PHE A 95 -4.09 20.31 -7.39
C PHE A 95 -3.49 21.72 -7.43
N PHE A 96 -2.86 22.12 -8.55
CA PHE A 96 -2.03 23.31 -8.59
C PHE A 96 -2.58 24.44 -9.45
N ASP A 97 -3.35 24.13 -10.50
CA ASP A 97 -3.82 25.11 -11.48
C ASP A 97 -5.32 25.40 -11.35
N GLY A 98 -6.02 24.73 -10.43
CA GLY A 98 -7.43 24.97 -10.13
C GLY A 98 -8.40 24.35 -11.13
N GLU A 99 -7.97 23.35 -11.92
CA GLU A 99 -8.89 22.56 -12.75
C GLU A 99 -9.89 21.79 -11.87
N SER A 100 -11.13 21.62 -12.35
CA SER A 100 -12.15 20.83 -11.65
C SER A 100 -11.70 19.37 -11.46
N PRO A 101 -11.94 18.76 -10.28
CA PRO A 101 -11.64 17.35 -10.05
C PRO A 101 -12.62 16.38 -10.75
N ASP A 102 -13.72 16.86 -11.35
CA ASP A 102 -14.77 16.01 -11.93
C ASP A 102 -14.23 14.97 -12.92
N LEU A 103 -13.31 15.40 -13.80
CA LEU A 103 -12.67 14.49 -14.76
C LEU A 103 -11.83 13.41 -14.07
N LEU A 104 -11.16 13.73 -12.95
CA LEU A 104 -10.46 12.71 -12.16
C LEU A 104 -11.46 11.70 -11.59
N PHE A 105 -12.57 12.16 -11.02
CA PHE A 105 -13.57 11.28 -10.44
C PHE A 105 -14.20 10.35 -11.49
N GLN A 106 -14.44 10.84 -12.70
CA GLN A 106 -14.87 10.03 -13.84
C GLN A 106 -13.83 8.97 -14.22
N LEU A 107 -12.54 9.34 -14.28
CA LEU A 107 -11.45 8.41 -14.61
C LEU A 107 -11.28 7.31 -13.54
N PHE A 108 -11.47 7.63 -12.25
CA PHE A 108 -11.47 6.63 -11.19
C PHE A 108 -12.65 5.65 -11.28
N ALA A 109 -13.75 6.05 -11.92
CA ALA A 109 -14.93 5.24 -12.17
C ALA A 109 -15.00 4.68 -13.60
N HIS A 110 -13.93 4.84 -14.39
CA HIS A 110 -13.94 4.48 -15.80
C HIS A 110 -14.18 2.98 -16.00
N PRO A 111 -14.97 2.52 -17.00
CA PRO A 111 -15.22 1.08 -17.20
C PRO A 111 -13.95 0.29 -17.55
N ASP A 112 -13.01 0.88 -18.29
CA ASP A 112 -11.72 0.27 -18.59
C ASP A 112 -10.77 0.30 -17.37
N LYS A 113 -10.35 -0.89 -16.92
CA LYS A 113 -9.35 -1.07 -15.84
C LYS A 113 -8.06 -0.33 -16.14
N SER A 114 -7.59 -0.30 -17.37
CA SER A 114 -6.32 0.36 -17.73
C SER A 114 -6.35 1.85 -17.38
N GLN A 115 -7.47 2.52 -17.63
CA GLN A 115 -7.66 3.93 -17.29
C GLN A 115 -7.68 4.15 -15.78
N ARG A 116 -8.41 3.31 -15.03
CA ARG A 116 -8.43 3.36 -13.56
C ARG A 116 -7.03 3.17 -12.98
N VAL A 117 -6.27 2.21 -13.51
CA VAL A 117 -4.89 1.94 -13.08
C VAL A 117 -3.97 3.13 -13.36
N LYS A 118 -4.00 3.69 -14.57
CA LYS A 118 -3.16 4.85 -14.94
C LYS A 118 -3.45 6.04 -14.04
N ILE A 119 -4.73 6.40 -13.85
CA ILE A 119 -5.09 7.57 -13.05
C ILE A 119 -4.77 7.36 -11.56
N ALA A 120 -4.97 6.14 -11.03
CA ALA A 120 -4.63 5.84 -9.64
C ALA A 120 -3.12 5.85 -9.37
N ALA A 121 -2.31 5.29 -10.29
CA ALA A 121 -0.86 5.35 -10.19
C ALA A 121 -0.34 6.80 -10.27
N ALA A 122 -0.86 7.61 -11.21
CA ALA A 122 -0.54 9.03 -11.31
C ALA A 122 -0.92 9.82 -10.07
N PHE A 123 -2.14 9.59 -9.57
CA PHE A 123 -2.64 10.25 -8.37
C PHE A 123 -1.79 9.92 -7.15
N SER A 124 -1.41 8.66 -6.98
CA SER A 124 -0.51 8.24 -5.91
C SER A 124 0.87 8.91 -6.03
N ALA A 125 1.44 8.94 -7.23
CA ALA A 125 2.74 9.56 -7.47
C ALA A 125 2.75 11.05 -7.06
N ILE A 126 1.75 11.82 -7.47
CA ILE A 126 1.63 13.24 -7.07
C ILE A 126 1.40 13.37 -5.56
N ASN A 127 0.55 12.53 -4.97
CA ASN A 127 0.29 12.60 -3.53
C ASN A 127 1.55 12.43 -2.71
N VAL A 128 2.42 11.50 -3.09
CA VAL A 128 3.67 11.29 -2.35
C VAL A 128 4.70 12.37 -2.68
N GLU A 129 4.83 12.76 -3.95
CA GLU A 129 5.77 13.80 -4.37
C GLU A 129 5.62 15.09 -3.56
N PHE A 130 4.39 15.48 -3.22
CA PHE A 130 4.10 16.74 -2.53
C PHE A 130 3.62 16.60 -1.08
N THR A 131 3.47 15.38 -0.52
CA THR A 131 2.89 15.21 0.84
C THR A 131 3.67 15.91 1.95
N HIS A 132 4.97 16.15 1.76
CA HIS A 132 5.85 16.83 2.73
C HIS A 132 6.29 18.22 2.24
N ASP A 133 5.74 18.70 1.13
CA ASP A 133 6.03 20.02 0.57
C ASP A 133 5.02 21.04 1.13
N GLU A 134 5.34 21.59 2.31
CA GLU A 134 4.51 22.62 2.95
C GLU A 134 4.49 23.94 2.16
N GLU A 135 5.57 24.27 1.45
CA GLU A 135 5.72 25.53 0.71
C GLU A 135 4.78 25.58 -0.51
N SER A 136 4.53 24.44 -1.15
CA SER A 136 3.58 24.33 -2.27
C SER A 136 2.10 24.55 -1.88
N GLY A 137 1.80 24.55 -0.57
CA GLY A 137 0.43 24.55 -0.04
C GLY A 137 -0.33 23.24 -0.27
N PHE A 138 0.34 22.18 -0.73
CA PHE A 138 -0.27 20.89 -1.06
C PHE A 138 -1.09 20.28 0.09
N PRO A 139 -0.67 20.31 1.37
CA PRO A 139 -1.48 19.74 2.45
C PRO A 139 -2.91 20.29 2.52
N LYS A 140 -3.09 21.61 2.35
CA LYS A 140 -4.41 22.26 2.36
C LYS A 140 -5.22 21.92 1.11
N LYS A 141 -4.57 21.88 -0.05
CA LYS A 141 -5.19 21.50 -1.34
C LYS A 141 -5.66 20.06 -1.32
N ARG A 142 -4.86 19.15 -0.75
CA ARG A 142 -5.22 17.75 -0.54
C ARG A 142 -6.41 17.60 0.38
N GLU A 143 -6.45 18.35 1.48
CA GLU A 143 -7.61 18.34 2.38
C GLU A 143 -8.89 18.81 1.67
N ALA A 144 -8.82 19.88 0.87
CA ALA A 144 -9.95 20.35 0.08
C ALA A 144 -10.41 19.31 -0.95
N PHE A 145 -9.47 18.75 -1.71
CA PHE A 145 -9.75 17.68 -2.67
C PHE A 145 -10.48 16.50 -2.02
N TRP A 146 -10.06 16.09 -0.81
CA TRP A 146 -10.71 14.99 -0.11
C TRP A 146 -12.15 15.28 0.32
N LYS A 147 -12.50 16.54 0.56
CA LYS A 147 -13.89 16.95 0.83
C LYS A 147 -14.73 16.82 -0.45
N ASP A 148 -14.19 17.27 -1.58
CA ASP A 148 -14.87 17.15 -2.88
C ASP A 148 -15.01 15.67 -3.31
N ALA A 149 -14.06 14.82 -2.92
CA ALA A 149 -14.02 13.41 -3.27
C ALA A 149 -14.94 12.50 -2.42
N GLU A 150 -15.66 13.02 -1.42
CA GLU A 150 -16.42 12.22 -0.44
C GLU A 150 -17.37 11.20 -1.11
N GLY A 151 -18.09 11.63 -2.15
CA GLY A 151 -18.98 10.77 -2.94
C GLY A 151 -18.29 9.78 -3.88
N HIS A 152 -16.97 9.86 -4.02
CA HIS A 152 -16.16 9.11 -4.99
C HIS A 152 -15.11 8.20 -4.36
N LEU A 153 -14.97 8.22 -3.02
CA LEU A 153 -13.91 7.50 -2.29
C LEU A 153 -13.86 5.99 -2.61
N ALA A 154 -15.01 5.35 -2.80
CA ALA A 154 -15.07 3.92 -3.12
C ALA A 154 -14.40 3.60 -4.47
N ASN A 155 -14.68 4.39 -5.51
CA ASN A 155 -14.09 4.19 -6.84
C ASN A 155 -12.58 4.50 -6.80
N MET A 156 -12.19 5.58 -6.13
CA MET A 156 -10.79 5.93 -5.95
C MET A 156 -10.00 4.83 -5.23
N ARG A 157 -10.54 4.31 -4.12
CA ARG A 157 -9.93 3.24 -3.34
C ARG A 157 -9.75 1.97 -4.17
N ASN A 158 -10.79 1.55 -4.89
CA ASN A 158 -10.71 0.34 -5.70
C ASN A 158 -9.76 0.49 -6.89
N ALA A 159 -9.73 1.65 -7.54
CA ALA A 159 -8.74 1.92 -8.60
C ALA A 159 -7.29 1.88 -8.04
N LEU A 160 -7.05 2.37 -6.82
CA LEU A 160 -5.77 2.24 -6.14
C LEU A 160 -5.44 0.78 -5.80
N PHE A 161 -6.43 -0.04 -5.42
CA PHE A 161 -6.22 -1.49 -5.26
C PHE A 161 -5.82 -2.15 -6.58
N GLU A 162 -6.54 -1.86 -7.67
CA GLU A 162 -6.22 -2.37 -9.00
C GLU A 162 -4.81 -1.97 -9.44
N ALA A 163 -4.42 -0.71 -9.21
CA ALA A 163 -3.09 -0.23 -9.54
C ALA A 163 -1.98 -0.90 -8.72
N LEU A 164 -2.22 -1.16 -7.43
CA LEU A 164 -1.28 -1.87 -6.56
C LEU A 164 -1.11 -3.35 -6.96
N ILE A 165 -2.20 -3.99 -7.39
CA ILE A 165 -2.16 -5.37 -7.87
C ILE A 165 -1.46 -5.44 -9.23
N THR A 166 -1.81 -4.55 -10.16
CA THR A 166 -1.17 -4.51 -11.47
C THR A 166 0.31 -4.13 -11.37
N SER A 167 0.72 -3.30 -10.41
CA SER A 167 2.16 -3.08 -10.20
C SER A 167 2.89 -4.31 -9.68
N ALA A 168 2.22 -5.21 -8.97
CA ALA A 168 2.81 -6.49 -8.56
C ALA A 168 2.98 -7.43 -9.77
N GLU A 169 1.96 -7.51 -10.63
CA GLU A 169 2.00 -8.28 -11.90
C GLU A 169 3.11 -7.76 -12.82
N GLU A 170 3.22 -6.45 -12.96
CA GLU A 170 4.20 -5.78 -13.81
C GLU A 170 5.59 -5.64 -13.16
N ASN A 171 5.72 -5.98 -11.87
CA ASN A 171 6.91 -5.75 -11.06
C ASN A 171 7.45 -4.31 -11.21
N THR A 172 6.61 -3.32 -10.89
CA THR A 172 6.97 -1.90 -10.90
C THR A 172 7.10 -1.35 -9.49
N VAL A 173 7.83 -0.25 -9.38
CA VAL A 173 8.02 0.46 -8.11
C VAL A 173 7.01 1.59 -8.05
N ASN A 174 6.31 1.72 -6.93
CA ASN A 174 5.38 2.82 -6.68
C ASN A 174 5.22 3.03 -5.18
N GLN A 175 4.38 4.00 -4.81
CA GLN A 175 4.08 4.37 -3.44
C GLN A 175 2.57 4.34 -3.15
N ILE A 176 1.82 3.53 -3.89
CA ILE A 176 0.36 3.37 -3.77
C ILE A 176 -0.07 3.02 -2.34
N PRO A 177 0.61 2.11 -1.61
CA PRO A 177 0.27 1.82 -0.21
C PRO A 177 0.24 3.07 0.68
N TYR A 178 1.13 4.04 0.45
CA TYR A 178 1.15 5.28 1.22
C TYR A 178 -0.10 6.13 0.96
N THR A 179 -0.51 6.24 -0.31
CA THR A 179 -1.77 6.94 -0.66
C THR A 179 -2.98 6.23 -0.06
N LEU A 180 -3.03 4.90 -0.14
CA LEU A 180 -4.09 4.09 0.47
C LEU A 180 -4.14 4.27 1.99
N ALA A 181 -2.99 4.35 2.66
CA ALA A 181 -2.88 4.49 4.11
C ALA A 181 -3.29 5.86 4.64
N TRP A 182 -3.34 6.90 3.79
CA TRP A 182 -3.64 8.26 4.23
C TRP A 182 -4.81 8.93 3.48
N MET A 183 -5.56 8.17 2.67
CA MET A 183 -6.83 8.64 2.10
C MET A 183 -8.00 8.48 3.08
N PRO A 184 -9.07 9.28 3.02
CA PRO A 184 -10.27 9.03 3.81
C PRO A 184 -10.97 7.73 3.42
N GLY A 185 -11.82 7.21 4.32
CA GLY A 185 -12.67 6.06 4.04
C GLY A 185 -11.93 4.72 3.95
N GLN A 186 -10.79 4.57 4.61
CA GLN A 186 -10.14 3.27 4.77
C GLN A 186 -10.95 2.35 5.68
N GLY A 187 -10.86 1.06 5.43
CA GLY A 187 -11.55 0.03 6.22
C GLY A 187 -10.91 -1.33 6.04
N GLN A 188 -11.61 -2.39 6.47
CA GLN A 188 -11.12 -3.78 6.39
C GLN A 188 -10.63 -4.15 4.99
N GLU A 189 -11.30 -3.70 3.92
CA GLU A 189 -10.88 -3.93 2.53
C GLU A 189 -9.45 -3.42 2.25
N THR A 190 -9.09 -2.25 2.81
CA THR A 190 -7.73 -1.69 2.67
C THR A 190 -6.71 -2.55 3.42
N VAL A 191 -7.07 -3.01 4.61
CA VAL A 191 -6.24 -3.89 5.44
C VAL A 191 -6.03 -5.23 4.73
N GLU A 192 -7.06 -5.80 4.11
CA GLU A 192 -6.98 -7.06 3.36
C GLU A 192 -6.08 -6.94 2.13
N VAL A 193 -6.23 -5.88 1.33
CA VAL A 193 -5.39 -5.65 0.14
C VAL A 193 -3.94 -5.38 0.54
N LEU A 194 -3.70 -4.60 1.58
CA LEU A 194 -2.33 -4.36 2.08
C LEU A 194 -1.74 -5.63 2.72
N ALA A 195 -2.53 -6.46 3.40
CA ALA A 195 -2.10 -7.76 3.90
C ALA A 195 -1.67 -8.71 2.76
N TRP A 196 -2.39 -8.68 1.65
CA TRP A 196 -2.00 -9.39 0.43
C TRP A 196 -0.69 -8.81 -0.13
N ALA A 197 -0.60 -7.48 -0.27
CA ALA A 197 0.58 -6.82 -0.81
C ALA A 197 1.83 -7.07 0.05
N ALA A 198 1.68 -7.15 1.38
CA ALA A 198 2.73 -7.48 2.34
C ALA A 198 3.39 -8.84 2.05
N LYS A 199 2.65 -9.80 1.49
CA LYS A 199 3.12 -11.16 1.22
C LYS A 199 3.55 -11.37 -0.24
N HIS A 200 2.88 -10.70 -1.17
CA HIS A 200 2.90 -11.08 -2.59
C HIS A 200 3.51 -10.03 -3.51
N HIS A 201 3.67 -8.78 -3.07
CA HIS A 201 4.24 -7.74 -3.93
C HIS A 201 5.76 -7.94 -4.10
N PRO A 202 6.32 -7.94 -5.33
CA PRO A 202 7.74 -8.21 -5.56
C PRO A 202 8.66 -7.11 -5.00
N ASN A 203 8.18 -5.87 -4.95
CA ASN A 203 8.90 -4.75 -4.36
C ASN A 203 8.93 -4.79 -2.82
N TRP A 204 10.13 -4.77 -2.24
CA TRP A 204 10.36 -4.82 -0.79
C TRP A 204 9.78 -3.62 -0.01
N TRP A 205 9.76 -2.42 -0.60
CA TRP A 205 9.26 -1.22 0.08
C TRP A 205 7.76 -1.32 0.26
N ILE A 206 7.05 -1.79 -0.77
CA ILE A 206 5.61 -2.04 -0.71
C ILE A 206 5.32 -3.08 0.37
N ARG A 207 6.03 -4.21 0.38
CA ARG A 207 5.85 -5.22 1.41
C ARG A 207 6.08 -4.67 2.81
N ARG A 208 7.21 -3.97 3.00
CA ARG A 208 7.58 -3.36 4.28
C ARG A 208 6.50 -2.38 4.77
N PHE A 209 6.09 -1.45 3.92
CA PHE A 209 5.08 -0.46 4.28
C PHE A 209 3.75 -1.12 4.62
N SER A 210 3.33 -2.12 3.85
CA SER A 210 2.10 -2.86 4.12
C SER A 210 2.16 -3.65 5.43
N VAL A 211 3.31 -4.25 5.78
CA VAL A 211 3.52 -4.89 7.11
C VAL A 211 3.29 -3.87 8.23
N PHE A 212 3.97 -2.72 8.14
CA PHE A 212 3.83 -1.63 9.10
C PHE A 212 2.36 -1.22 9.25
N PHE A 213 1.72 -0.89 8.12
CA PHE A 213 0.35 -0.38 8.14
C PHE A 213 -0.64 -1.38 8.74
N VAL A 214 -0.59 -2.64 8.32
CA VAL A 214 -1.53 -3.65 8.85
C VAL A 214 -1.29 -3.94 10.33
N ALA A 215 -0.01 -3.97 10.76
CA ALA A 215 0.33 -4.25 12.15
C ALA A 215 -0.11 -3.13 13.11
N GLU A 216 0.07 -1.88 12.69
CA GLU A 216 -0.13 -0.69 13.52
C GLU A 216 -1.56 -0.13 13.42
N PHE A 217 -2.08 0.00 12.19
CA PHE A 217 -3.35 0.69 11.91
C PHE A 217 -4.48 -0.25 11.49
N GLY A 218 -4.19 -1.52 11.22
CA GLY A 218 -5.16 -2.46 10.66
C GLY A 218 -6.32 -2.85 11.60
N GLN A 219 -6.20 -2.60 12.91
CA GLN A 219 -7.20 -2.96 13.94
C GLN A 219 -7.71 -4.42 13.83
N ASN A 220 -6.83 -5.32 13.39
CA ASN A 220 -7.13 -6.73 13.16
C ASN A 220 -5.95 -7.56 13.66
N GLU A 221 -5.92 -7.83 14.97
CA GLU A 221 -4.79 -8.50 15.63
C GLU A 221 -4.48 -9.88 15.03
N PRO A 222 -5.46 -10.77 14.77
CA PRO A 222 -5.17 -12.07 14.15
C PRO A 222 -4.49 -11.94 12.79
N LEU A 223 -4.90 -10.96 11.97
CA LEU A 223 -4.28 -10.72 10.67
C LEU A 223 -2.88 -10.12 10.81
N ALA A 224 -2.70 -9.16 11.73
CA ALA A 224 -1.40 -8.59 12.06
C ALA A 224 -0.41 -9.66 12.52
N GLU A 225 -0.79 -10.52 13.46
CA GLU A 225 0.04 -11.64 13.93
C GLU A 225 0.40 -12.60 12.79
N ALA A 226 -0.56 -12.93 11.92
CA ALA A 226 -0.32 -13.80 10.76
C ALA A 226 0.68 -13.19 9.77
N ILE A 227 0.64 -11.88 9.54
CA ILE A 227 1.60 -11.17 8.68
C ILE A 227 2.98 -11.13 9.35
N LEU A 228 3.07 -10.71 10.60
CA LEU A 228 4.34 -10.65 11.33
C LEU A 228 5.00 -12.04 11.42
N SER A 229 4.21 -13.09 11.60
CA SER A 229 4.68 -14.48 11.53
C SER A 229 5.25 -14.81 10.15
N SER A 230 4.46 -14.66 9.09
CA SER A 230 4.87 -15.07 7.74
C SER A 230 6.04 -14.25 7.19
N GLN A 231 6.11 -12.94 7.47
CA GLN A 231 7.14 -12.04 6.95
C GLN A 231 8.45 -12.07 7.74
N THR A 232 8.56 -12.89 8.79
CA THR A 232 9.85 -13.15 9.46
C THR A 232 10.88 -13.73 8.48
N HIS A 233 10.42 -14.44 7.45
CA HIS A 233 11.24 -15.08 6.42
C HIS A 233 11.20 -14.35 5.07
N ASP A 234 10.81 -13.07 5.06
CA ASP A 234 10.89 -12.26 3.84
C ASP A 234 12.32 -12.27 3.29
N PRO A 235 12.55 -12.31 1.96
CA PRO A 235 13.90 -12.29 1.40
C PRO A 235 14.65 -10.97 1.63
N ASP A 236 13.94 -9.85 1.76
CA ASP A 236 14.55 -8.54 2.04
C ASP A 236 14.70 -8.29 3.54
N TYR A 237 15.93 -7.97 3.95
CA TYR A 237 16.25 -7.67 5.35
C TYR A 237 15.43 -6.52 5.95
N ARG A 238 15.08 -5.51 5.15
CA ARG A 238 14.33 -4.34 5.64
C ARG A 238 12.89 -4.69 6.00
N VAL A 239 12.29 -5.66 5.30
CA VAL A 239 10.96 -6.18 5.66
C VAL A 239 11.06 -6.99 6.95
N ARG A 240 12.05 -7.87 7.07
CA ARG A 240 12.28 -8.64 8.31
C ARG A 240 12.50 -7.70 9.51
N ARG A 241 13.32 -6.67 9.36
CA ARG A 241 13.56 -5.69 10.42
C ARG A 241 12.27 -5.00 10.86
N GLU A 242 11.44 -4.57 9.91
CA GLU A 242 10.13 -3.98 10.22
C GLU A 242 9.26 -4.94 11.04
N VAL A 243 9.20 -6.23 10.67
CA VAL A 243 8.48 -7.24 11.45
C VAL A 243 8.97 -7.32 12.90
N LEU A 244 10.29 -7.24 13.11
CA LEU A 244 10.86 -7.25 14.46
C LEU A 244 10.49 -5.98 15.23
N ASP A 245 10.60 -4.82 14.59
CA ASP A 245 10.27 -3.52 15.18
C ASP A 245 8.79 -3.51 15.63
N GLN A 246 7.88 -3.98 14.77
CA GLN A 246 6.46 -4.09 15.08
C GLN A 246 6.18 -5.06 16.26
N ARG A 247 6.83 -6.23 16.29
CA ARG A 247 6.70 -7.16 17.41
C ARG A 247 7.19 -6.55 18.72
N MET A 248 8.31 -5.81 18.67
CA MET A 248 8.86 -5.14 19.83
C MET A 248 7.94 -4.02 20.31
N SER A 249 7.36 -3.21 19.41
CA SER A 249 6.39 -2.17 19.76
C SER A 249 5.20 -2.76 20.52
N LYS A 250 4.63 -3.86 20.02
CA LYS A 250 3.51 -4.55 20.67
C LYS A 250 3.86 -5.09 22.06
N ILE A 251 5.06 -5.62 22.25
CA ILE A 251 5.53 -6.11 23.57
C ILE A 251 5.70 -4.94 24.55
N LEU A 252 6.17 -3.79 24.06
CA LEU A 252 6.42 -2.61 24.87
C LEU A 252 5.17 -1.74 25.11
N GLY A 253 4.09 -1.99 24.38
CA GLY A 253 2.85 -1.22 24.47
C GLY A 253 2.97 0.21 23.93
N SER A 254 3.86 0.41 22.96
CA SER A 254 4.06 1.68 22.26
C SER A 254 3.29 1.75 20.95
#